data_AF-A0A1B8ZA52-F1
#
_entry.id   AF-A0A1B8ZA52-F1
#
_cell.length_a   1.000
_cell.length_b   1.000
_cell.length_c   1.000
_cell.angle_alpha   90.00
_cell.angle_beta   90.00
_cell.angle_gamma   90.00
#
_symmetry.space_group_name_H-M   'P 1'
#
loop_
_entity.id
_entity.type
_entity.pdbx_description
1 polymer ?
#
loop_
_entity_poly.entity_id
_entity_poly.type
_entity_poly.pdbx_seq_one_letter_code
_entity_poly.pdbx_strand_id
1 'polypeptide(L)'
;MMLFKKNLIIAFSLLFTVIFSQERKRPVTLAIKGDFTQPATSVIFPEFWAGFQRESIQSYDPQNKHIVVSYVQQITKKNKTTLTLYLYPKKIVDNQLLRDNFEAYHYVLYQNSNKKTNLKPSFGSLSNDNAKVNYTYSIFDHALGERDFFKGVKFTDKSSLLAIYECGTWDFKTRVSSDNMTKAQISELKEKVENYFGILNIAAKNPLPIENVPDLRLSPIVKRDSMMTKATIAAAEAKIEWMKNNLEKKEVMTGFNDMKIDSEVYSIEKMIEFYKAHENDWTMQESTKNYFSEMIRIADNGRIKDHIYDKYKGLIDYQEGADKEEDYNQFKIDKGISTTTNEILYSLFYRIQ
;
A
#
# COMPACT_ATOMS: atom_id res chain seq x y z
N MET A 1 -23.08 55.90 -0.25
CA MET A 1 -23.84 54.65 -0.50
C MET A 1 -23.07 53.59 -1.33
N MET A 2 -22.15 53.96 -2.23
CA MET A 2 -21.35 53.00 -3.02
C MET A 2 -20.29 52.21 -2.22
N LEU A 3 -19.66 52.81 -1.20
CA LEU A 3 -18.64 52.13 -0.38
C LEU A 3 -19.20 50.93 0.43
N PHE A 4 -20.42 51.06 0.96
CA PHE A 4 -21.08 49.98 1.70
C PHE A 4 -21.41 48.77 0.80
N LYS A 5 -21.74 49.00 -0.48
CA LYS A 5 -21.99 47.92 -1.46
C LYS A 5 -20.73 47.15 -1.83
N LYS A 6 -19.57 47.82 -1.99
CA LYS A 6 -18.28 47.16 -2.26
C LYS A 6 -17.81 46.29 -1.09
N ASN A 7 -17.93 46.79 0.14
CA ASN A 7 -17.52 46.05 1.33
C ASN A 7 -18.42 44.83 1.59
N LEU A 8 -19.72 44.91 1.25
CA LEU A 8 -20.64 43.78 1.37
C LEU A 8 -20.31 42.65 0.39
N ILE A 9 -19.94 42.98 -0.85
CA ILE A 9 -19.54 42.00 -1.88
C ILE A 9 -18.24 41.29 -1.48
N ILE A 10 -17.25 42.04 -0.95
CA ILE A 10 -16.00 41.46 -0.46
C ILE A 10 -16.27 40.54 0.74
N ALA A 11 -17.10 40.97 1.69
CA ALA A 11 -17.49 40.15 2.84
C ALA A 11 -18.24 38.88 2.40
N PHE A 12 -19.15 38.96 1.42
CA PHE A 12 -19.83 37.79 0.86
C PHE A 12 -18.86 36.84 0.14
N SER A 13 -17.92 37.38 -0.63
CA SER A 13 -16.90 36.56 -1.32
C SER A 13 -15.99 35.82 -0.34
N LEU A 14 -15.60 36.46 0.77
CA LEU A 14 -14.80 35.85 1.84
C LEU A 14 -15.62 34.80 2.61
N LEU A 15 -16.89 35.06 2.93
CA LEU A 15 -17.77 34.09 3.57
C LEU A 15 -17.99 32.83 2.72
N PHE A 16 -18.11 32.99 1.40
CA PHE A 16 -18.16 31.84 0.48
C PHE A 16 -16.86 31.02 0.56
N THR A 17 -15.67 31.64 0.51
CA THR A 17 -14.41 30.88 0.60
C THR A 17 -14.27 30.09 1.92
N VAL A 18 -14.74 30.64 3.05
CA VAL A 18 -14.64 29.97 4.36
C VAL A 18 -15.62 28.79 4.48
N ILE A 19 -16.82 28.88 3.90
CA ILE A 19 -17.81 27.79 3.96
C ILE A 19 -17.41 26.62 3.05
N PHE A 20 -16.82 26.89 1.88
CA PHE A 20 -16.36 25.85 0.95
C PHE A 20 -15.00 25.23 1.31
N SER A 21 -14.27 25.80 2.28
CA SER A 21 -12.96 25.30 2.74
C SER A 21 -13.03 24.40 3.97
N GLN A 22 -14.20 24.12 4.54
CA GLN A 22 -14.27 23.25 5.72
C GLN A 22 -14.09 21.78 5.34
N GLU A 23 -12.99 21.17 5.83
CA GLU A 23 -12.78 19.73 5.73
C GLU A 23 -13.91 18.97 6.47
N ARG A 24 -14.32 17.83 5.90
CA ARG A 24 -15.33 16.98 6.54
C ARG A 24 -14.73 16.34 7.79
N LYS A 25 -15.33 16.59 8.94
CA LYS A 25 -14.93 15.95 10.21
C LYS A 25 -15.33 14.47 10.29
N ARG A 26 -16.31 14.05 9.50
CA ARG A 26 -16.84 12.68 9.42
C ARG A 26 -17.28 12.36 7.99
N PRO A 27 -17.20 11.08 7.56
CA PRO A 27 -17.75 10.69 6.26
C PRO A 27 -19.25 10.96 6.19
N VAL A 28 -19.73 11.31 5.01
CA VAL A 28 -21.17 11.51 4.74
C VAL A 28 -21.60 10.56 3.63
N THR A 29 -22.73 9.89 3.84
CA THR A 29 -23.40 9.09 2.80
C THR A 29 -23.98 10.02 1.73
N LEU A 30 -23.58 9.83 0.47
CA LEU A 30 -24.11 10.58 -0.66
C LEU A 30 -25.46 10.01 -1.10
N ALA A 31 -26.47 10.86 -1.21
CA ALA A 31 -27.80 10.50 -1.72
C ALA A 31 -27.81 10.52 -3.26
N ILE A 32 -27.18 9.53 -3.89
CA ILE A 32 -27.10 9.40 -5.36
C ILE A 32 -28.06 8.31 -5.85
N LYS A 33 -29.03 8.69 -6.69
CA LYS A 33 -29.89 7.78 -7.46
C LYS A 33 -29.23 7.46 -8.81
N GLY A 34 -29.32 6.22 -9.29
CA GLY A 34 -28.67 5.80 -10.53
C GLY A 34 -27.14 5.73 -10.41
N ASP A 35 -26.45 5.92 -11.53
CA ASP A 35 -25.00 5.78 -11.59
C ASP A 35 -24.28 6.99 -10.99
N PHE A 36 -23.18 6.73 -10.27
CA PHE A 36 -22.31 7.77 -9.73
C PHE A 36 -20.99 7.80 -10.49
N THR A 37 -20.67 8.92 -11.14
CA THR A 37 -19.35 9.11 -11.76
C THR A 37 -18.44 9.87 -10.81
N GLN A 38 -17.31 9.27 -10.42
CA GLN A 38 -16.33 9.95 -9.58
C GLN A 38 -15.60 11.03 -10.41
N PRO A 39 -15.65 12.31 -10.03
CA PRO A 39 -15.25 13.40 -10.94
C PRO A 39 -13.79 13.40 -11.37
N ALA A 40 -12.86 13.01 -10.49
CA ALA A 40 -11.42 13.12 -10.74
C ALA A 40 -10.84 11.97 -11.58
N THR A 41 -11.48 10.80 -11.56
CA THR A 41 -11.01 9.58 -12.24
C THR A 41 -11.95 9.16 -13.37
N SER A 42 -13.17 9.71 -13.37
CA SER A 42 -14.29 9.33 -14.25
C SER A 42 -14.73 7.87 -14.10
N VAL A 43 -14.38 7.20 -12.99
CA VAL A 43 -14.88 5.85 -12.70
C VAL A 43 -16.37 5.92 -12.44
N ILE A 44 -17.13 5.04 -13.10
CA ILE A 44 -18.58 4.95 -12.96
C ILE A 44 -18.90 3.82 -11.96
N PHE A 45 -19.60 4.20 -10.89
CA PHE A 45 -20.14 3.30 -9.88
C PHE A 45 -21.65 3.17 -10.09
N PRO A 46 -22.10 2.16 -10.85
CA PRO A 46 -23.50 2.02 -11.19
C PRO A 46 -24.37 1.67 -9.98
N GLU A 47 -25.68 1.84 -10.11
CA GLU A 47 -26.62 1.40 -9.07
C GLU A 47 -26.67 -0.13 -8.93
N PHE A 48 -26.54 -0.85 -10.04
CA PHE A 48 -26.49 -2.31 -10.09
C PHE A 48 -25.31 -2.77 -10.95
N TRP A 49 -24.53 -3.72 -10.44
CA TRP A 49 -23.35 -4.24 -11.14
C TRP A 49 -23.12 -5.71 -10.84
N ALA A 50 -23.04 -6.53 -11.89
CA ALA A 50 -22.68 -7.96 -11.80
C ALA A 50 -23.49 -8.75 -10.73
N GLY A 51 -24.78 -8.43 -10.56
CA GLY A 51 -25.61 -9.08 -9.54
C GLY A 51 -25.54 -8.46 -8.14
N PHE A 52 -24.79 -7.38 -7.96
CA PHE A 52 -24.72 -6.60 -6.74
C PHE A 52 -25.52 -5.31 -6.84
N GLN A 53 -26.24 -4.97 -5.77
CA GLN A 53 -26.90 -3.69 -5.59
C GLN A 53 -25.97 -2.74 -4.82
N ARG A 54 -25.80 -1.50 -5.30
CA ARG A 54 -25.07 -0.46 -4.56
C ARG A 54 -25.85 -0.10 -3.29
N GLU A 55 -25.24 -0.32 -2.13
CA GLU A 55 -25.82 -0.05 -0.81
C GLU A 55 -25.53 1.38 -0.35
N SER A 56 -24.28 1.85 -0.56
CA SER A 56 -23.90 3.20 -0.15
C SER A 56 -22.69 3.73 -0.92
N ILE A 57 -22.60 5.06 -0.99
CA ILE A 57 -21.38 5.79 -1.32
C ILE A 57 -21.10 6.72 -0.14
N GLN A 58 -19.97 6.52 0.52
CA GLN A 58 -19.49 7.39 1.59
C GLN A 58 -18.39 8.30 1.04
N SER A 59 -18.48 9.58 1.32
CA SER A 59 -17.49 10.59 0.92
C SER A 59 -16.82 11.21 2.15
N TYR A 60 -15.50 11.24 2.13
CA TYR A 60 -14.65 11.70 3.22
C TYR A 60 -14.15 13.13 3.03
N ASP A 61 -14.36 13.74 1.86
CA ASP A 61 -13.99 15.12 1.56
C ASP A 61 -15.12 15.87 0.83
N PRO A 62 -15.20 17.20 0.94
CA PRO A 62 -16.22 18.00 0.25
C PRO A 62 -16.25 17.80 -1.27
N GLN A 63 -15.10 17.54 -1.89
CA GLN A 63 -14.94 17.38 -3.33
C GLN A 63 -15.26 15.96 -3.83
N ASN A 64 -15.61 15.03 -2.93
CA ASN A 64 -15.88 13.62 -3.21
C ASN A 64 -14.73 12.94 -3.97
N LYS A 65 -13.48 13.33 -3.66
CA LYS A 65 -12.28 12.68 -4.21
C LYS A 65 -12.01 11.36 -3.49
N HIS A 66 -12.09 11.34 -2.17
CA HIS A 66 -12.01 10.16 -1.32
C HIS A 66 -13.41 9.59 -1.08
N ILE A 67 -13.69 8.48 -1.75
CA ILE A 67 -14.95 7.77 -1.64
C ILE A 67 -14.74 6.30 -1.24
N VAL A 68 -15.77 5.75 -0.60
CA VAL A 68 -15.92 4.33 -0.34
C VAL A 68 -17.30 3.90 -0.83
N VAL A 69 -17.34 2.91 -1.71
CA VAL A 69 -18.56 2.40 -2.33
C VAL A 69 -18.81 0.97 -1.85
N SER A 70 -19.98 0.71 -1.29
CA SER A 70 -20.41 -0.62 -0.85
C SER A 70 -21.46 -1.18 -1.82
N TYR A 71 -21.24 -2.41 -2.25
CA TYR A 71 -22.13 -3.22 -3.07
C TYR A 71 -22.49 -4.48 -2.30
N VAL A 72 -23.76 -4.88 -2.37
CA VAL A 72 -24.28 -6.05 -1.66
C VAL A 72 -24.99 -6.96 -2.66
N GLN A 73 -24.63 -8.24 -2.58
CA GLN A 73 -25.39 -9.33 -3.17
C GLN A 73 -25.97 -10.17 -2.04
N GLN A 74 -27.30 -10.23 -1.94
CA GLN A 74 -28.00 -10.99 -0.91
C GLN A 74 -28.80 -12.11 -1.57
N ILE A 75 -28.33 -13.34 -1.44
CA ILE A 75 -28.97 -14.53 -2.04
C ILE A 75 -30.09 -15.03 -1.13
N THR A 76 -29.88 -14.96 0.19
CA THR A 76 -30.90 -15.27 1.20
C THR A 76 -30.78 -14.29 2.37
N LYS A 77 -31.72 -14.33 3.32
CA LYS A 77 -31.62 -13.55 4.57
C LYS A 77 -30.32 -13.80 5.36
N LYS A 78 -29.64 -14.94 5.14
CA LYS A 78 -28.42 -15.35 5.85
C LYS A 78 -27.15 -15.34 4.99
N ASN A 79 -27.27 -15.24 3.67
CA ASN A 79 -26.13 -15.31 2.75
C ASN A 79 -25.95 -13.95 2.07
N LYS A 80 -24.97 -13.20 2.54
CA LYS A 80 -24.60 -11.88 2.05
C LYS A 80 -23.15 -11.91 1.56
N THR A 81 -22.92 -11.35 0.37
CA THR A 81 -21.59 -10.94 -0.08
C THR A 81 -21.56 -9.42 -0.15
N THR A 82 -20.56 -8.83 0.49
CA THR A 82 -20.31 -7.39 0.47
C THR A 82 -19.01 -7.13 -0.29
N LEU A 83 -19.10 -6.31 -1.32
CA LEU A 83 -17.97 -5.76 -2.06
C LEU A 83 -17.80 -4.30 -1.65
N THR A 84 -16.61 -3.93 -1.19
CA THR A 84 -16.29 -2.55 -0.82
C THR A 84 -15.10 -2.06 -1.64
N LEU A 85 -15.32 -0.95 -2.34
CA LEU A 85 -14.33 -0.30 -3.18
C LEU A 85 -13.91 1.01 -2.54
N TYR A 86 -12.61 1.22 -2.39
CA TYR A 86 -12.03 2.45 -1.89
C TYR A 86 -11.31 3.13 -3.05
N LEU A 87 -11.56 4.42 -3.23
CA LEU A 87 -10.90 5.25 -4.22
C LEU A 87 -10.58 6.61 -3.61
N TYR A 88 -9.31 6.95 -3.49
CA TYR A 88 -8.88 8.20 -2.88
C TYR A 88 -7.53 8.69 -3.39
N PRO A 89 -7.30 10.02 -3.42
CA PRO A 89 -6.03 10.58 -3.82
C PRO A 89 -4.99 10.44 -2.70
N LYS A 90 -3.72 10.36 -3.08
CA LYS A 90 -2.57 10.36 -2.19
C LYS A 90 -1.92 11.73 -2.14
N LYS A 91 -1.41 12.09 -0.97
CA LYS A 91 -0.53 13.26 -0.80
C LYS A 91 0.94 12.89 -0.97
N ILE A 92 1.29 11.66 -0.60
CA ILE A 92 2.63 11.09 -0.69
C ILE A 92 2.49 9.67 -1.22
N VAL A 93 3.35 9.30 -2.17
CA VAL A 93 3.47 7.93 -2.65
C VAL A 93 4.89 7.49 -2.35
N ASP A 94 5.05 6.54 -1.44
CA ASP A 94 6.35 5.95 -1.11
C ASP A 94 6.46 4.51 -1.60
N ASN A 95 7.69 4.02 -1.70
CA ASN A 95 8.00 2.69 -2.18
C ASN A 95 7.54 1.56 -1.24
N GLN A 96 7.05 1.88 -0.03
CA GLN A 96 6.66 0.92 1.00
C GLN A 96 5.14 0.76 1.08
N LEU A 97 4.40 1.63 0.41
CA LEU A 97 2.98 1.83 0.59
C LEU A 97 2.13 0.55 0.43
N LEU A 98 2.44 -0.30 -0.56
CA LEU A 98 1.70 -1.56 -0.74
C LEU A 98 1.90 -2.49 0.46
N ARG A 99 3.13 -2.62 0.96
CA ARG A 99 3.43 -3.39 2.17
C ARG A 99 2.69 -2.80 3.37
N ASP A 100 2.85 -1.51 3.61
CA ASP A 100 2.31 -0.85 4.80
C ASP A 100 0.78 -0.92 4.83
N ASN A 101 0.13 -0.75 3.69
CA ASN A 101 -1.33 -0.88 3.58
C ASN A 101 -1.81 -2.33 3.82
N PHE A 102 -1.03 -3.32 3.36
CA PHE A 102 -1.34 -4.74 3.59
C PHE A 102 -1.14 -5.12 5.07
N GLU A 103 -0.02 -4.71 5.68
CA GLU A 103 0.28 -4.95 7.10
C GLU A 103 -0.74 -4.26 8.02
N ALA A 104 -1.10 -3.01 7.72
CA ALA A 104 -2.12 -2.28 8.47
C ALA A 104 -3.47 -3.02 8.43
N TYR A 105 -3.84 -3.62 7.30
CA TYR A 105 -5.04 -4.44 7.24
C TYR A 105 -4.90 -5.74 8.03
N HIS A 106 -3.76 -6.41 7.94
CA HIS A 106 -3.48 -7.62 8.72
C HIS A 106 -3.65 -7.36 10.22
N TYR A 107 -3.12 -6.24 10.73
CA TYR A 107 -3.27 -5.83 12.11
C TYR A 107 -4.74 -5.62 12.52
N VAL A 108 -5.51 -4.87 11.72
CA VAL A 108 -6.94 -4.64 11.98
C VAL A 108 -7.73 -5.95 11.94
N LEU A 109 -7.40 -6.84 11.01
CA LEU A 109 -8.07 -8.13 10.88
C LEU A 109 -7.85 -9.00 12.12
N TYR A 110 -6.61 -9.04 12.63
CA TYR A 110 -6.26 -9.78 13.85
C TYR A 110 -7.04 -9.28 15.08
N GLN A 111 -7.27 -7.98 15.19
CA GLN A 111 -8.06 -7.41 16.28
C GLN A 111 -9.56 -7.76 16.22
N ASN A 112 -10.08 -8.00 15.02
CA ASN A 112 -11.52 -8.17 14.78
C ASN A 112 -11.93 -9.63 14.53
N SER A 113 -10.98 -10.57 14.59
CA SER A 113 -11.23 -11.99 14.43
C SER A 113 -10.93 -12.78 15.71
N ASN A 114 -11.73 -13.81 15.96
CA ASN A 114 -11.47 -14.77 17.04
C ASN A 114 -10.71 -16.03 16.58
N LYS A 115 -10.31 -16.08 15.30
CA LYS A 115 -9.50 -17.17 14.74
C LYS A 115 -8.21 -16.59 14.17
N LYS A 116 -7.12 -17.36 14.26
CA LYS A 116 -5.88 -17.04 13.55
C LYS A 116 -6.19 -16.98 12.06
N THR A 117 -6.01 -15.82 11.46
CA THR A 117 -6.22 -15.64 10.02
C THR A 117 -4.87 -15.75 9.32
N ASN A 118 -4.78 -16.63 8.32
CA ASN A 118 -3.58 -16.80 7.52
C ASN A 118 -3.64 -15.86 6.31
N LEU A 119 -3.32 -14.58 6.53
CA LEU A 119 -3.29 -13.58 5.47
C LEU A 119 -1.96 -13.66 4.72
N LYS A 120 -1.89 -14.51 3.69
CA LYS A 120 -0.70 -14.62 2.83
C LYS A 120 -0.80 -13.65 1.65
N PRO A 121 0.21 -12.79 1.41
CA PRO A 121 0.20 -11.92 0.25
C PRO A 121 0.37 -12.74 -1.03
N SER A 122 -0.22 -12.25 -2.10
CA SER A 122 0.00 -12.67 -3.47
C SER A 122 0.23 -11.42 -4.29
N PHE A 123 1.19 -11.48 -5.21
CA PHE A 123 1.63 -10.33 -5.98
C PHE A 123 1.21 -10.50 -7.44
N GLY A 124 0.90 -9.38 -8.09
CA GLY A 124 0.56 -9.39 -9.50
C GLY A 124 0.68 -8.02 -10.13
N SER A 125 0.47 -7.99 -11.45
CA SER A 125 0.43 -6.75 -12.21
C SER A 125 -0.65 -6.79 -13.28
N LEU A 126 -1.27 -5.63 -13.52
CA LEU A 126 -2.12 -5.36 -14.67
C LEU A 126 -1.30 -4.52 -15.64
N SER A 127 -1.42 -4.75 -16.95
CA SER A 127 -0.66 -4.00 -17.95
C SER A 127 -1.45 -3.76 -19.22
N ASN A 128 -1.31 -2.58 -19.80
CA ASN A 128 -1.69 -2.25 -21.16
C ASN A 128 -0.60 -1.36 -21.81
N ASP A 129 -0.92 -0.71 -22.92
CA ASP A 129 0.01 0.17 -23.64
C ASP A 129 0.40 1.43 -22.85
N ASN A 130 -0.49 1.91 -21.97
CA ASN A 130 -0.36 3.21 -21.30
C ASN A 130 0.09 3.10 -19.83
N ALA A 131 -0.18 1.98 -19.16
CA ALA A 131 0.05 1.83 -17.73
C ALA A 131 0.36 0.37 -17.37
N LYS A 132 1.17 0.18 -16.33
CA LYS A 132 1.39 -1.11 -15.68
C LYS A 132 1.29 -0.99 -14.17
N VAL A 133 0.18 -1.44 -13.61
CA VAL A 133 -0.18 -1.31 -12.19
C VAL A 133 0.23 -2.57 -11.43
N ASN A 134 1.11 -2.42 -10.44
CA ASN A 134 1.42 -3.48 -9.50
C ASN A 134 0.37 -3.54 -8.38
N TYR A 135 0.11 -4.73 -7.86
CA TYR A 135 -0.83 -4.92 -6.76
C TYR A 135 -0.41 -6.06 -5.83
N THR A 136 -0.91 -5.98 -4.60
CA THR A 136 -0.87 -7.08 -3.63
C THR A 136 -2.29 -7.46 -3.25
N TYR A 137 -2.57 -8.75 -3.12
CA TYR A 137 -3.86 -9.25 -2.73
C TYR A 137 -3.77 -10.51 -1.88
N SER A 138 -4.87 -10.87 -1.22
CA SER A 138 -5.00 -12.12 -0.50
C SER A 138 -6.45 -12.57 -0.48
N ILE A 139 -6.67 -13.86 -0.75
CA ILE A 139 -7.96 -14.52 -0.55
C ILE A 139 -7.82 -15.45 0.64
N PHE A 140 -8.61 -15.21 1.68
CA PHE A 140 -8.44 -15.86 2.97
C PHE A 140 -9.78 -16.08 3.66
N ASP A 141 -9.81 -17.03 4.58
CA ASP A 141 -10.96 -17.30 5.42
C ASP A 141 -10.70 -16.73 6.81
N HIS A 142 -11.71 -16.11 7.41
CA HIS A 142 -11.63 -15.58 8.77
C HIS A 142 -13.00 -15.61 9.45
N ALA A 143 -13.01 -15.45 10.77
CA ALA A 143 -14.23 -15.32 11.56
C ALA A 143 -14.41 -13.87 11.98
N LEU A 144 -15.37 -13.16 11.37
CA LEU A 144 -15.61 -11.74 11.63
C LEU A 144 -16.59 -11.55 12.79
N GLY A 145 -16.22 -10.72 13.77
CA GLY A 145 -17.12 -10.31 14.84
C GLY A 145 -18.16 -9.31 14.35
N GLU A 146 -19.44 -9.69 14.43
CA GLU A 146 -20.57 -8.81 14.16
C GLU A 146 -21.30 -8.52 15.49
N ARG A 147 -21.79 -7.29 15.66
CA ARG A 147 -22.57 -6.94 16.86
C ARG A 147 -23.85 -7.76 16.90
N ASP A 148 -24.08 -8.47 18.00
CA ASP A 148 -25.29 -9.26 18.22
C ASP A 148 -25.98 -8.76 19.49
N PHE A 149 -27.25 -8.40 19.36
CA PHE A 149 -28.01 -7.80 20.47
C PHE A 149 -28.10 -8.72 21.70
N PHE A 150 -28.12 -10.04 21.51
CA PHE A 150 -28.24 -11.01 22.61
C PHE A 150 -26.89 -11.55 23.09
N LYS A 151 -25.89 -11.62 22.21
CA LYS A 151 -24.59 -12.26 22.47
C LYS A 151 -23.42 -11.28 22.60
N GLY A 152 -23.67 -9.97 22.47
CA GLY A 152 -22.66 -8.91 22.42
C GLY A 152 -21.94 -8.90 21.08
N VAL A 153 -21.19 -9.97 20.78
CA VAL A 153 -20.51 -10.19 19.49
C VAL A 153 -20.74 -11.63 19.03
N LYS A 154 -21.23 -11.79 17.81
CA LYS A 154 -21.35 -13.08 17.14
C LYS A 154 -20.30 -13.16 16.05
N PHE A 155 -19.47 -14.18 16.10
CA PHE A 155 -18.48 -14.45 15.05
C PHE A 155 -19.10 -15.28 13.94
N THR A 156 -18.86 -14.88 12.69
CA THR A 156 -19.33 -15.58 11.49
C THR A 156 -18.15 -15.85 10.57
N ASP A 157 -18.06 -17.08 10.07
CA ASP A 157 -17.02 -17.46 9.13
C ASP A 157 -17.31 -16.82 7.77
N LYS A 158 -16.28 -16.18 7.20
CA LYS A 158 -16.34 -15.47 5.92
C LYS A 158 -15.15 -15.90 5.06
N SER A 159 -15.41 -16.10 3.77
CA SER A 159 -14.35 -16.05 2.76
C SER A 159 -14.19 -14.62 2.29
N SER A 160 -12.96 -14.15 2.15
CA SER A 160 -12.67 -12.72 2.00
C SER A 160 -11.54 -12.43 1.04
N LEU A 161 -11.56 -11.21 0.49
CA LEU A 161 -10.53 -10.65 -0.36
C LEU A 161 -10.05 -9.33 0.21
N LEU A 162 -8.73 -9.13 0.17
CA LEU A 162 -8.10 -7.82 0.13
C LEU A 162 -7.34 -7.72 -1.19
N ALA A 163 -7.49 -6.64 -1.94
CA ALA A 163 -6.61 -6.30 -3.05
C ALA A 163 -6.30 -4.80 -3.02
N ILE A 164 -5.02 -4.42 -3.11
CA ILE A 164 -4.52 -3.05 -3.04
C ILE A 164 -3.68 -2.78 -4.28
N TYR A 165 -3.98 -1.69 -4.99
CA TYR A 165 -3.40 -1.36 -6.30
C TYR A 165 -2.62 -0.05 -6.26
N GLU A 166 -1.47 -0.01 -6.93
CA GLU A 166 -0.70 1.22 -7.16
C GLU A 166 -1.19 1.98 -8.40
N CYS A 167 -2.13 2.90 -8.20
CA CYS A 167 -2.76 3.64 -9.28
C CYS A 167 -2.22 5.08 -9.42
N GLY A 168 -0.91 5.24 -9.42
CA GLY A 168 -0.23 6.54 -9.53
C GLY A 168 -0.47 7.40 -8.30
N THR A 169 -0.99 8.61 -8.49
CA THR A 169 -1.34 9.53 -7.39
C THR A 169 -2.63 9.14 -6.67
N TRP A 170 -3.25 8.01 -7.04
CA TRP A 170 -4.46 7.47 -6.43
C TRP A 170 -4.22 6.09 -5.83
N ASP A 171 -5.01 5.77 -4.81
CA ASP A 171 -5.19 4.41 -4.32
C ASP A 171 -6.52 3.86 -4.81
N PHE A 172 -6.47 2.60 -5.26
CA PHE A 172 -7.67 1.78 -5.38
C PHE A 172 -7.50 0.57 -4.46
N LYS A 173 -8.54 0.24 -3.70
CA LYS A 173 -8.55 -0.95 -2.85
C LYS A 173 -9.89 -1.66 -2.94
N THR A 174 -9.83 -2.97 -3.04
CA THR A 174 -11.00 -3.85 -3.05
C THR A 174 -11.02 -4.68 -1.78
N ARG A 175 -12.17 -4.74 -1.14
CA ARG A 175 -12.46 -5.70 -0.08
C ARG A 175 -13.70 -6.51 -0.43
N VAL A 176 -13.65 -7.81 -0.22
CA VAL A 176 -14.83 -8.68 -0.31
C VAL A 176 -14.97 -9.43 1.00
N SER A 177 -16.20 -9.55 1.50
CA SER A 177 -16.56 -10.45 2.57
C SER A 177 -17.79 -11.23 2.14
N SER A 178 -17.72 -12.56 2.13
CA SER A 178 -18.79 -13.44 1.66
C SER A 178 -19.08 -14.57 2.63
N ASP A 179 -20.36 -14.85 2.82
CA ASP A 179 -20.86 -16.02 3.56
C ASP A 179 -20.76 -17.34 2.77
N ASN A 180 -20.67 -17.28 1.43
CA ASN A 180 -20.89 -18.47 0.59
C ASN A 180 -20.09 -18.56 -0.71
N MET A 181 -19.31 -17.54 -1.08
CA MET A 181 -18.42 -17.64 -2.25
C MET A 181 -17.20 -18.49 -1.94
N THR A 182 -16.85 -19.34 -2.90
CA THR A 182 -15.57 -20.06 -2.92
C THR A 182 -14.42 -19.11 -3.27
N LYS A 183 -13.18 -19.51 -2.96
CA LYS A 183 -11.97 -18.73 -3.32
C LYS A 183 -11.86 -18.48 -4.83
N ALA A 184 -12.26 -19.45 -5.66
CA ALA A 184 -12.29 -19.31 -7.11
C ALA A 184 -13.29 -18.22 -7.56
N GLN A 185 -14.50 -18.21 -7.00
CA GLN A 185 -15.50 -17.17 -7.29
C GLN A 185 -15.06 -15.78 -6.82
N ILE A 186 -14.36 -15.69 -5.68
CA ILE A 186 -13.78 -14.43 -5.20
C ILE A 186 -12.67 -13.95 -6.14
N SER A 187 -11.85 -14.87 -6.66
CA SER A 187 -10.83 -14.54 -7.67
C SER A 187 -11.45 -14.02 -8.96
N GLU A 188 -12.50 -14.67 -9.47
CA GLU A 188 -13.24 -14.21 -10.65
C GLU A 188 -13.89 -12.84 -10.41
N LEU A 189 -14.43 -12.60 -9.20
CA LEU A 189 -14.98 -11.30 -8.82
C LEU A 189 -13.90 -10.21 -8.80
N LYS A 190 -12.69 -10.52 -8.31
CA LYS A 190 -11.54 -9.60 -8.35
C LYS A 190 -11.24 -9.18 -9.79
N GLU A 191 -11.13 -10.13 -10.71
CA GLU A 191 -10.87 -9.85 -12.14
C GLU A 191 -11.99 -9.00 -12.78
N LYS A 192 -13.25 -9.27 -12.44
CA LYS A 192 -14.39 -8.44 -12.88
C LYS A 192 -14.28 -7.01 -12.37
N VAL A 193 -13.90 -6.82 -11.10
CA VAL A 193 -13.66 -5.49 -10.51
C VAL A 193 -12.54 -4.78 -11.25
N GLU A 194 -11.41 -5.46 -11.47
CA GLU A 194 -10.24 -4.89 -12.14
C GLU A 194 -10.58 -4.37 -13.54
N ASN A 195 -11.33 -5.16 -14.30
CA ASN A 195 -11.73 -4.84 -15.67
C ASN A 195 -12.79 -3.74 -15.72
N TYR A 196 -13.88 -3.85 -14.94
CA TYR A 196 -15.01 -2.92 -15.05
C TYR A 196 -14.68 -1.53 -14.50
N PHE A 197 -14.07 -1.46 -13.31
CA PHE A 197 -13.75 -0.18 -12.69
C PHE A 197 -12.49 0.46 -13.28
N GLY A 198 -11.82 -0.23 -14.21
CA GLY A 198 -10.78 0.32 -15.06
C GLY A 198 -9.55 0.76 -14.28
N ILE A 199 -8.96 -0.14 -13.48
CA ILE A 199 -7.78 0.16 -12.65
C ILE A 199 -6.64 0.81 -13.45
N LEU A 200 -6.37 0.27 -14.65
CA LEU A 200 -5.38 0.82 -15.57
C LEU A 200 -5.73 2.23 -16.04
N ASN A 201 -7.01 2.55 -16.23
CA ASN A 201 -7.46 3.89 -16.64
C ASN A 201 -7.30 4.91 -15.51
N ILE A 202 -7.55 4.50 -14.26
CA ILE A 202 -7.33 5.35 -13.08
C ILE A 202 -5.85 5.74 -13.01
N ALA A 203 -4.97 4.75 -13.14
CA ALA A 203 -3.52 4.93 -13.07
C ALA A 203 -2.99 5.79 -14.23
N ALA A 204 -3.43 5.52 -15.46
CA ALA A 204 -2.99 6.28 -16.65
C ALA A 204 -3.40 7.76 -16.59
N LYS A 205 -4.56 8.09 -16.01
CA LYS A 205 -5.03 9.48 -15.88
C LYS A 205 -4.28 10.27 -14.82
N ASN A 206 -3.68 9.60 -13.83
CA ASN A 206 -3.11 10.24 -12.67
C ASN A 206 -1.70 9.71 -12.36
N PRO A 207 -0.73 9.89 -13.28
CA PRO A 207 0.59 9.32 -13.12
C PRO A 207 1.42 10.04 -12.04
N LEU A 208 2.41 9.34 -11.51
CA LEU A 208 3.44 9.90 -10.64
C LEU A 208 4.34 10.87 -11.44
N PRO A 209 4.90 11.90 -10.77
CA PRO A 209 5.78 12.88 -11.39
C PRO A 209 7.21 12.35 -11.58
N ILE A 210 7.36 11.31 -12.40
CA ILE A 210 8.60 10.53 -12.58
C ILE A 210 9.76 11.29 -13.26
N GLU A 211 9.50 12.49 -13.76
CA GLU A 211 10.56 13.37 -14.28
C GLU A 211 11.39 13.98 -13.14
N ASN A 212 10.89 13.95 -11.91
CA ASN A 212 11.63 14.30 -10.71
C ASN A 212 12.30 13.06 -10.12
N VAL A 213 13.46 13.23 -9.49
CA VAL A 213 14.06 12.19 -8.64
C VAL A 213 13.19 12.05 -7.38
N PRO A 214 12.86 10.83 -6.91
CA PRO A 214 12.10 10.69 -5.67
C PRO A 214 12.88 11.25 -4.48
N ASP A 215 12.17 11.87 -3.55
CA ASP A 215 12.73 12.36 -2.30
C ASP A 215 13.17 11.17 -1.43
N LEU A 216 14.26 11.38 -0.67
CA LEU A 216 14.77 10.41 0.29
C LEU A 216 14.40 10.81 1.73
N ARG A 217 13.72 9.91 2.45
CA ARG A 217 13.50 10.04 3.89
C ARG A 217 14.33 8.99 4.64
N LEU A 218 15.32 9.48 5.38
CA LEU A 218 16.17 8.67 6.24
C LEU A 218 15.52 8.41 7.60
N SER A 219 15.63 7.17 8.08
CA SER A 219 15.22 6.79 9.44
C SER A 219 16.10 7.48 10.50
N PRO A 220 15.58 7.80 11.70
CA PRO A 220 16.40 8.35 12.77
C PRO A 220 17.64 7.50 13.10
N ILE A 221 17.54 6.17 12.95
CA ILE A 221 18.63 5.25 13.32
C ILE A 221 19.90 5.41 12.48
N VAL A 222 19.76 5.85 11.22
CA VAL A 222 20.94 6.01 10.35
C VAL A 222 21.79 7.22 10.73
N LYS A 223 21.21 8.17 11.48
CA LYS A 223 21.88 9.40 11.92
C LYS A 223 22.84 9.19 13.10
N ARG A 224 23.10 7.94 13.49
CA ARG A 224 24.04 7.59 14.56
C ARG A 224 25.48 7.99 14.25
N ASP A 225 25.91 7.82 13.01
CA ASP A 225 27.20 8.32 12.52
C ASP A 225 27.19 8.56 11.01
N SER A 226 28.28 9.17 10.53
CA SER A 226 28.47 9.54 9.13
C SER A 226 28.55 8.33 8.20
N MET A 227 29.14 7.22 8.64
CA MET A 227 29.27 6.02 7.81
C MET A 227 27.89 5.44 7.51
N MET A 228 27.08 5.22 8.55
CA MET A 228 25.73 4.67 8.40
C MET A 228 24.85 5.57 7.53
N THR A 229 24.93 6.89 7.74
CA THR A 229 24.18 7.86 6.94
C THR A 229 24.58 7.81 5.46
N LYS A 230 25.88 7.87 5.15
CA LYS A 230 26.38 7.90 3.77
C LYS A 230 26.16 6.58 3.04
N ALA A 231 26.39 5.45 3.70
CA ALA A 231 26.12 4.14 3.12
C ALA A 231 24.63 3.97 2.80
N THR A 232 23.74 4.43 3.70
CA THR A 232 22.29 4.40 3.45
C THR A 232 21.91 5.28 2.25
N ILE A 233 22.51 6.47 2.12
CA ILE A 233 22.29 7.34 0.96
C ILE A 233 22.75 6.65 -0.33
N ALA A 234 23.95 6.03 -0.33
CA ALA A 234 24.46 5.29 -1.48
C ALA A 234 23.52 4.13 -1.87
N ALA A 235 22.96 3.41 -0.89
CA ALA A 235 21.97 2.37 -1.11
C ALA A 235 20.69 2.92 -1.78
N ALA A 236 20.20 4.06 -1.29
CA ALA A 236 19.01 4.70 -1.83
C ALA A 236 19.21 5.21 -3.26
N GLU A 237 20.35 5.86 -3.55
CA GLU A 237 20.73 6.31 -4.89
C GLU A 237 20.86 5.13 -5.86
N ALA A 238 21.51 4.05 -5.42
CA ALA A 238 21.60 2.81 -6.19
C ALA A 238 20.23 2.21 -6.50
N LYS A 239 19.29 2.25 -5.54
CA LYS A 239 17.92 1.75 -5.77
C LYS A 239 17.18 2.61 -6.81
N ILE A 240 17.35 3.93 -6.75
CA ILE A 240 16.78 4.86 -7.75
C ILE A 240 17.33 4.55 -9.15
N GLU A 241 18.65 4.36 -9.26
CA GLU A 241 19.30 3.99 -10.51
C GLU A 241 18.82 2.64 -11.04
N TRP A 242 18.73 1.64 -10.17
CA TRP A 242 18.22 0.31 -10.54
C TRP A 242 16.80 0.40 -11.09
N MET A 243 15.91 1.14 -10.43
CA MET A 243 14.53 1.32 -10.90
C MET A 243 14.48 1.97 -12.28
N LYS A 244 15.31 2.99 -12.53
CA LYS A 244 15.38 3.68 -13.82
C LYS A 244 15.83 2.74 -14.96
N ASN A 245 16.74 1.81 -14.67
CA ASN A 245 17.35 0.94 -15.67
C ASN A 245 16.59 -0.37 -15.89
N ASN A 246 15.78 -0.82 -14.91
CA ASN A 246 15.16 -2.15 -14.93
C ASN A 246 13.62 -2.11 -15.00
N LEU A 247 12.97 -0.99 -14.68
CA LEU A 247 11.52 -0.87 -14.74
C LEU A 247 11.07 -0.10 -15.98
N GLU A 248 9.94 -0.54 -16.56
CA GLU A 248 9.33 0.17 -17.68
C GLU A 248 8.81 1.54 -17.23
N LYS A 249 8.93 2.57 -18.08
CA LYS A 249 8.39 3.92 -17.78
C LYS A 249 6.91 3.87 -17.36
N LYS A 250 6.11 3.03 -18.03
CA LYS A 250 4.69 2.81 -17.72
C LYS A 250 4.41 2.12 -16.39
N GLU A 251 5.40 1.45 -15.82
CA GLU A 251 5.32 0.87 -14.48
C GLU A 251 5.60 1.94 -13.43
N VAL A 252 6.75 2.62 -13.55
CA VAL A 252 7.21 3.67 -12.62
C VAL A 252 6.20 4.82 -12.50
N MET A 253 5.50 5.15 -13.59
CA MET A 253 4.46 6.20 -13.56
C MET A 253 3.23 5.83 -12.74
N THR A 254 3.03 4.56 -12.40
CA THR A 254 1.88 4.12 -11.58
C THR A 254 2.29 3.74 -10.15
N GLY A 255 3.54 3.36 -9.93
CA GLY A 255 4.06 2.95 -8.64
C GLY A 255 5.52 2.53 -8.73
N PHE A 256 6.17 2.38 -7.58
CA PHE A 256 7.58 1.97 -7.49
C PHE A 256 7.81 1.22 -6.17
N ASN A 257 6.97 0.21 -5.92
CA ASN A 257 7.03 -0.57 -4.69
C ASN A 257 8.35 -1.36 -4.54
N ASP A 258 8.71 -1.60 -3.28
CA ASP A 258 9.82 -2.45 -2.87
C ASP A 258 9.45 -3.93 -2.74
N MET A 259 8.26 -4.34 -3.22
CA MET A 259 7.87 -5.76 -3.19
C MET A 259 8.69 -6.57 -4.20
N LYS A 260 9.27 -5.94 -5.22
CA LYS A 260 10.26 -6.57 -6.10
C LYS A 260 11.62 -6.65 -5.40
N ILE A 261 11.97 -7.85 -4.98
CA ILE A 261 13.16 -8.12 -4.14
C ILE A 261 14.48 -7.69 -4.76
N ASP A 262 14.63 -7.78 -6.08
CA ASP A 262 15.92 -7.53 -6.74
C ASP A 262 16.42 -6.08 -6.56
N SER A 263 15.51 -5.11 -6.50
CA SER A 263 15.86 -3.71 -6.22
C SER A 263 16.42 -3.52 -4.81
N GLU A 264 15.90 -4.26 -3.84
CA GLU A 264 16.35 -4.20 -2.45
C GLU A 264 17.69 -4.94 -2.29
N VAL A 265 17.86 -6.09 -2.94
CA VAL A 265 19.15 -6.82 -3.00
C VAL A 265 20.24 -5.90 -3.54
N TYR A 266 20.01 -5.29 -4.70
CA TYR A 266 20.99 -4.38 -5.32
C TYR A 266 21.35 -3.20 -4.39
N SER A 267 20.35 -2.63 -3.72
CA SER A 267 20.58 -1.53 -2.78
C SER A 267 21.42 -1.95 -1.57
N ILE A 268 21.21 -3.15 -1.02
CA ILE A 268 21.98 -3.69 0.11
C ILE A 268 23.41 -4.00 -0.32
N GLU A 269 23.61 -4.59 -1.49
CA GLU A 269 24.93 -4.86 -2.05
C GLU A 269 25.73 -3.57 -2.20
N LYS A 270 25.12 -2.51 -2.73
CA LYS A 270 25.74 -1.19 -2.88
C LYS A 270 26.03 -0.52 -1.54
N MET A 271 25.18 -0.73 -0.54
CA MET A 271 25.45 -0.28 0.83
C MET A 271 26.70 -0.94 1.42
N ILE A 272 26.85 -2.25 1.22
CA ILE A 272 28.00 -3.03 1.69
C ILE A 272 29.27 -2.66 0.92
N GLU A 273 29.19 -2.49 -0.40
CA GLU A 273 30.29 -2.05 -1.25
C GLU A 273 30.82 -0.67 -0.80
N PHE A 274 29.90 0.28 -0.57
CA PHE A 274 30.26 1.60 -0.07
C PHE A 274 30.98 1.52 1.27
N TYR A 275 30.46 0.72 2.21
CA TYR A 275 31.10 0.50 3.51
C TYR A 275 32.51 -0.05 3.37
N LYS A 276 32.70 -1.13 2.60
CA LYS A 276 34.01 -1.76 2.38
C LYS A 276 35.02 -0.79 1.77
N ALA A 277 34.59 0.08 0.86
CA ALA A 277 35.46 1.06 0.21
C ALA A 277 35.91 2.20 1.14
N HIS A 278 35.14 2.52 2.18
CA HIS A 278 35.36 3.71 3.03
C HIS A 278 35.50 3.37 4.52
N GLU A 279 35.68 2.10 4.89
CA GLU A 279 35.72 1.65 6.30
C GLU A 279 36.80 2.35 7.13
N ASN A 280 37.86 2.83 6.47
CA ASN A 280 38.98 3.53 7.09
C ASN A 280 38.86 5.07 7.03
N ASP A 281 37.83 5.60 6.36
CA ASP A 281 37.70 7.04 6.10
C ASP A 281 36.99 7.79 7.22
N TRP A 282 36.23 7.09 8.07
CA TRP A 282 35.41 7.71 9.12
C TRP A 282 35.48 6.96 10.45
N THR A 283 35.44 7.70 11.54
CA THR A 283 35.20 7.13 12.88
C THR A 283 33.78 6.58 12.95
N MET A 284 33.66 5.31 13.31
CA MET A 284 32.37 4.61 13.38
C MET A 284 31.99 4.25 14.82
N GLN A 285 30.70 4.31 15.12
CA GLN A 285 30.18 3.71 16.33
C GLN A 285 30.24 2.18 16.25
N GLU A 286 30.36 1.54 17.41
CA GLU A 286 30.39 0.07 17.50
C GLU A 286 29.11 -0.56 16.93
N SER A 287 27.96 0.08 17.13
CA SER A 287 26.68 -0.33 16.55
C SER A 287 26.69 -0.36 15.02
N THR A 288 27.36 0.60 14.36
CA THR A 288 27.51 0.62 12.90
C THR A 288 28.44 -0.47 12.42
N LYS A 289 29.57 -0.70 13.11
CA LYS A 289 30.49 -1.81 12.79
C LYS A 289 29.80 -3.16 12.92
N ASN A 290 29.04 -3.37 13.99
CA ASN A 290 28.28 -4.60 14.20
C ASN A 290 27.24 -4.81 13.12
N TYR A 291 26.47 -3.77 12.79
CA TYR A 291 25.50 -3.84 11.69
C TYR A 291 26.14 -4.28 10.37
N PHE A 292 27.24 -3.64 9.95
CA PHE A 292 27.90 -4.00 8.69
C PHE A 292 28.57 -5.37 8.74
N SER A 293 29.16 -5.76 9.88
CA SER A 293 29.72 -7.11 10.07
C SER A 293 28.65 -8.19 9.90
N GLU A 294 27.46 -7.99 10.47
CA GLU A 294 26.33 -8.91 10.32
C GLU A 294 25.79 -8.91 8.88
N MET A 295 25.62 -7.75 8.25
CA MET A 295 25.18 -7.64 6.86
C MET A 295 26.16 -8.28 5.86
N ILE A 296 27.47 -8.11 6.07
CA ILE A 296 28.51 -8.77 5.27
C ILE A 296 28.42 -10.28 5.46
N ARG A 297 28.24 -10.77 6.70
CA ARG A 297 28.06 -12.20 6.96
C ARG A 297 26.83 -12.78 6.25
N ILE A 298 25.72 -12.05 6.24
CA ILE A 298 24.52 -12.41 5.48
C ILE A 298 24.84 -12.49 3.98
N ALA A 299 25.52 -11.47 3.44
CA ALA A 299 25.87 -11.37 2.02
C ALA A 299 26.84 -12.47 1.57
N ASP A 300 27.92 -12.69 2.30
CA ASP A 300 28.96 -13.68 1.99
C ASP A 300 28.44 -15.12 2.03
N ASN A 301 27.33 -15.37 2.73
CA ASN A 301 26.65 -16.67 2.77
C ASN A 301 25.49 -16.77 1.75
N GLY A 302 25.31 -15.77 0.86
CA GLY A 302 24.25 -15.77 -0.15
C GLY A 302 22.83 -15.64 0.42
N ARG A 303 22.68 -15.06 1.62
CA ARG A 303 21.41 -15.03 2.37
C ARG A 303 20.66 -13.68 2.30
N ILE A 304 21.04 -12.79 1.38
CA ILE A 304 20.40 -11.45 1.28
C ILE A 304 18.90 -11.56 1.01
N LYS A 305 18.47 -12.42 0.09
CA LYS A 305 17.04 -12.58 -0.24
C LYS A 305 16.23 -13.08 0.96
N ASP A 306 16.75 -14.07 1.67
CA ASP A 306 16.12 -14.61 2.87
C ASP A 306 16.05 -13.57 3.99
N HIS A 307 17.11 -12.77 4.15
CA HIS A 307 17.15 -11.64 5.08
C HIS A 307 16.08 -10.60 4.77
N ILE A 308 15.94 -10.20 3.50
CA ILE A 308 14.92 -9.25 3.06
C ILE A 308 13.51 -9.82 3.34
N TYR A 309 13.29 -11.10 3.08
CA TYR A 309 12.01 -11.76 3.34
C TYR A 309 11.65 -11.75 4.84
N ASP A 310 12.60 -12.06 5.72
CA ASP A 310 12.45 -11.96 7.17
C ASP A 310 12.19 -10.52 7.63
N LYS A 311 13.01 -9.57 7.16
CA LYS A 311 12.89 -8.12 7.44
C LYS A 311 11.48 -7.61 7.13
N TYR A 312 10.89 -8.06 6.03
CA TYR A 312 9.54 -7.65 5.60
C TYR A 312 8.44 -8.65 5.95
N LYS A 313 8.70 -9.63 6.82
CA LYS A 313 7.72 -10.62 7.31
C LYS A 313 6.97 -11.33 6.18
N GLY A 314 7.67 -11.63 5.08
CA GLY A 314 7.11 -12.24 3.88
C GLY A 314 6.23 -11.34 3.01
N LEU A 315 6.13 -10.03 3.30
CA LEU A 315 5.46 -9.04 2.46
C LEU A 315 6.37 -8.55 1.31
N ILE A 316 7.00 -9.51 0.61
CA ILE A 316 7.86 -9.27 -0.54
C ILE A 316 7.73 -10.43 -1.54
N ASP A 317 7.86 -10.14 -2.83
CA ASP A 317 7.77 -11.14 -3.90
C ASP A 317 9.05 -11.98 -3.96
N TYR A 318 9.06 -13.06 -3.18
CA TYR A 318 10.11 -14.07 -3.14
C TYR A 318 9.49 -15.45 -2.91
N GLN A 319 9.29 -16.19 -4.00
CA GLN A 319 8.55 -17.45 -3.99
C GLN A 319 9.19 -18.51 -3.07
N GLU A 320 10.53 -18.60 -3.04
CA GLU A 320 11.23 -19.54 -2.17
C GLU A 320 11.31 -19.09 -0.70
N GLY A 321 10.88 -17.87 -0.38
CA GLY A 321 11.07 -17.28 0.94
C GLY A 321 10.37 -18.03 2.07
N ALA A 322 9.14 -18.49 1.83
CA ALA A 322 8.37 -19.25 2.81
C ALA A 322 9.04 -20.60 3.13
N ASP A 323 9.59 -21.27 2.12
CA ASP A 323 10.24 -22.58 2.28
C ASP A 323 11.60 -22.47 2.98
N LYS A 324 12.25 -21.30 2.90
CA LYS A 324 13.56 -21.02 3.51
C LYS A 324 13.48 -20.35 4.89
N GLU A 325 12.29 -20.03 5.38
CA GLU A 325 12.11 -19.25 6.61
C GLU A 325 12.72 -19.94 7.84
N GLU A 326 12.47 -21.24 8.03
CA GLU A 326 13.01 -22.00 9.15
C GLU A 326 14.54 -22.11 9.09
N ASP A 327 15.09 -22.42 7.91
CA ASP A 327 16.54 -22.51 7.69
C ASP A 327 17.23 -21.15 7.93
N TYR A 328 16.62 -20.04 7.48
CA TYR A 328 17.17 -18.71 7.72
C TYR A 328 17.11 -18.31 9.20
N ASN A 329 16.06 -18.70 9.92
CA ASN A 329 15.98 -18.49 11.36
C ASN A 329 17.10 -19.26 12.10
N GLN A 330 17.38 -20.50 11.70
CA GLN A 330 18.50 -21.25 12.27
C GLN A 330 19.85 -20.60 11.93
N PHE A 331 20.03 -20.16 10.68
CA PHE A 331 21.23 -19.42 10.27
C PHE A 331 21.46 -18.17 11.13
N LYS A 332 20.43 -17.38 11.42
CA LYS A 332 20.53 -16.19 12.29
C LYS A 332 21.02 -16.58 13.70
N ILE A 333 20.52 -17.67 14.26
CA ILE A 333 20.94 -18.17 15.58
C ILE A 333 22.40 -18.60 15.54
N ASP A 334 22.76 -19.46 14.58
CA ASP A 334 24.11 -20.04 14.46
C ASP A 334 25.17 -18.97 14.19
N LYS A 335 24.80 -17.92 13.45
CA LYS A 335 25.67 -16.81 13.09
C LYS A 335 25.52 -15.60 13.98
N GLY A 336 24.71 -15.65 15.04
CA GLY A 336 24.51 -14.53 15.97
C GLY A 336 24.09 -13.23 15.29
N ILE A 337 23.18 -13.31 14.31
CA ILE A 337 22.63 -12.15 13.61
C ILE A 337 21.57 -11.49 14.49
N SER A 338 21.74 -10.20 14.76
CA SER A 338 20.82 -9.43 15.59
C SER A 338 19.58 -8.99 14.80
N THR A 339 18.49 -8.69 15.53
CA THR A 339 17.27 -8.12 14.94
C THR A 339 17.45 -6.68 14.45
N THR A 340 18.55 -6.00 14.81
CA THR A 340 18.83 -4.63 14.36
C THR A 340 19.09 -4.56 12.85
N THR A 341 19.51 -5.67 12.24
CA THR A 341 19.65 -5.77 10.78
C THR A 341 18.32 -5.60 10.02
N ASN A 342 17.19 -5.86 10.68
CA ASN A 342 15.84 -5.76 10.10
C ASN A 342 15.29 -4.32 10.09
N GLU A 343 16.07 -3.32 10.50
CA GLU A 343 15.60 -1.93 10.50
C GLU A 343 15.37 -1.39 9.08
N ILE A 344 14.28 -0.65 8.91
CA ILE A 344 14.02 0.11 7.68
C ILE A 344 14.82 1.41 7.76
N LEU A 345 15.89 1.47 6.98
CA LEU A 345 16.87 2.56 7.02
C LEU A 345 16.41 3.81 6.25
N TYR A 346 15.64 3.63 5.19
CA TYR A 346 15.13 4.73 4.37
C TYR A 346 13.82 4.38 3.66
N SER A 347 13.17 5.42 3.14
CA SER A 347 12.04 5.31 2.20
C SER A 347 12.24 6.33 1.08
N LEU A 348 11.85 5.96 -0.14
CA LEU A 348 11.82 6.81 -1.32
C LEU A 348 10.38 7.25 -1.55
N PHE A 349 10.15 8.51 -1.86
CA PHE A 349 8.78 9.02 -2.03
C PHE A 349 8.64 10.15 -3.03
N TYR A 350 7.44 10.28 -3.60
CA TYR A 350 7.00 11.47 -4.32
C TYR A 350 5.97 12.23 -3.51
N ARG A 351 6.09 13.56 -3.46
CA ARG A 351 5.04 14.45 -2.99
C ARG A 351 4.11 14.80 -4.15
N ILE A 352 2.81 14.68 -3.92
CA ILE A 352 1.78 15.04 -4.89
C ILE A 352 1.31 16.45 -4.59
N GLN A 353 1.42 17.34 -5.59
CA GLN A 353 1.05 18.77 -5.48
C GLN A 353 -0.47 18.97 -5.59
#